data_AF-A0A832FN41-F1
#
_entry.id   AF-A0A832FN41-F1
#
_cell.length_a   1.000
_cell.length_b   1.000
_cell.length_c   1.000
_cell.angle_alpha   90.00
_cell.angle_beta   90.00
_cell.angle_gamma   90.00
#
_symmetry.space_group_name_H-M   'P 1'
#
loop_
_entity.id
_entity.type
_entity.pdbx_description
1 polymer ?
#
loop_
_entity_poly.entity_id
_entity_poly.type
_entity_poly.pdbx_seq_one_letter_code
_entity_poly.pdbx_strand_id
1 'polypeptide(L)'
;MIKNKRIIYISSGLLFLFVLGIGIKFIKSRNTWVCKNGQWEKVGNPSEPMPDKPCGLKSDQRSGLIGTESQEITNPASKNCLDKGGSLSFIKETAGTLGICKFDDGSECEEWQFYREECKKGQFKNADTSHPYKGVISQKGTDFYLKDETGTEYLLKLPSSQNKEYRARLVSNLSNREAITIIAAEQPPLSKILFLKSFQEK
;
A
#
# COMPACT_ATOMS: atom_id res chain seq x y z
N MET A 1 48.26 55.88 -31.65
CA MET A 1 46.81 55.94 -31.30
C MET A 1 46.02 54.66 -31.65
N ILE A 2 46.61 53.44 -31.61
CA ILE A 2 45.92 52.20 -32.08
C ILE A 2 45.66 51.18 -30.94
N LYS A 3 46.37 51.27 -29.80
CA LYS A 3 46.24 50.32 -28.68
C LYS A 3 44.90 50.45 -27.92
N ASN A 4 44.39 51.66 -27.68
CA ASN A 4 43.20 51.85 -26.84
C ASN A 4 41.89 51.39 -27.52
N LYS A 5 41.76 51.52 -28.85
CA LYS A 5 40.56 51.04 -29.57
C LYS A 5 40.46 49.51 -29.54
N ARG A 6 41.57 48.78 -29.71
CA ARG A 6 41.59 47.30 -29.61
C ARG A 6 41.16 46.81 -28.23
N ILE A 7 41.63 47.46 -27.15
CA ILE A 7 41.25 47.07 -25.78
C ILE A 7 39.75 47.27 -25.56
N ILE A 8 39.17 48.37 -26.05
CA ILE A 8 37.71 48.64 -25.94
C ILE A 8 36.87 47.63 -26.74
N TYR A 9 37.29 47.26 -27.96
CA TYR A 9 36.58 46.24 -28.74
C TYR A 9 36.68 44.84 -28.13
N ILE A 10 37.83 44.50 -27.54
CA ILE A 10 38.02 43.21 -26.85
C ILE A 10 37.18 43.16 -25.58
N SER A 11 37.16 44.22 -24.76
CA SER A 11 36.34 44.26 -23.54
C SER A 11 34.84 44.27 -23.83
N SER A 12 34.41 45.00 -24.87
CA SER A 12 33.00 45.03 -25.27
C SER A 12 32.55 43.71 -25.91
N GLY A 13 33.43 43.05 -26.68
CA GLY A 13 33.19 41.70 -27.23
C GLY A 13 33.15 40.61 -26.16
N LEU A 14 34.05 40.66 -25.17
CA LEU A 14 34.02 39.77 -24.02
C LEU A 14 32.77 39.98 -23.16
N LEU A 15 32.36 41.22 -22.93
CA LEU A 15 31.13 41.52 -22.18
C LEU A 15 29.88 41.04 -22.93
N PHE A 16 29.83 41.20 -24.26
CA PHE A 16 28.72 40.71 -25.09
C PHE A 16 28.65 39.18 -25.12
N LEU A 17 29.81 38.50 -25.22
CA LEU A 17 29.91 37.04 -25.11
C LEU A 17 29.56 36.53 -23.70
N PHE A 18 29.88 37.29 -22.66
CA PHE A 18 29.53 36.95 -21.28
C PHE A 18 28.02 37.12 -21.03
N VAL A 19 27.41 38.19 -21.54
CA VAL A 19 25.96 38.42 -21.46
C VAL A 19 25.17 37.41 -22.30
N LEU A 20 25.62 37.08 -23.53
CA LEU A 20 25.05 35.98 -24.33
C LEU A 20 25.24 34.62 -23.66
N GLY A 21 26.42 34.36 -23.07
CA GLY A 21 26.71 33.11 -22.36
C GLY A 21 25.88 32.91 -21.08
N ILE A 22 25.56 33.99 -20.36
CA ILE A 22 24.65 33.98 -19.21
C ILE A 22 23.19 33.83 -19.68
N GLY A 23 22.79 34.51 -20.76
CA GLY A 23 21.44 34.42 -21.33
C GLY A 23 21.09 33.04 -21.93
N ILE A 24 22.08 32.30 -22.42
CA ILE A 24 21.88 30.96 -23.01
C ILE A 24 21.77 29.85 -21.94
N LYS A 25 22.24 30.08 -20.70
CA LYS A 25 22.24 29.04 -19.66
C LYS A 25 20.91 28.80 -18.94
N PHE A 26 19.87 29.58 -19.23
CA PHE A 26 18.57 29.47 -18.54
C PHE A 26 17.40 28.99 -19.41
N ILE A 27 17.64 28.53 -20.64
CA ILE A 27 16.59 27.98 -21.51
C ILE A 27 16.85 26.48 -21.74
N LYS A 28 16.82 25.67 -20.68
CA LYS A 28 16.75 24.21 -20.86
C LYS A 28 16.05 23.54 -19.69
N SER A 29 14.73 23.42 -19.81
CA SER A 29 13.91 22.35 -19.23
C SER A 29 12.46 22.82 -19.24
N ARG A 30 11.65 22.39 -20.21
CA ARG A 30 10.20 22.69 -20.17
C ARG A 30 9.27 21.49 -20.20
N ASN A 31 9.77 20.25 -20.24
CA ASN A 31 8.91 19.06 -20.09
C ASN A 31 9.72 17.92 -19.44
N THR A 32 9.85 17.89 -18.11
CA THR A 32 10.60 16.84 -17.40
C THR A 32 10.13 16.70 -15.95
N TRP A 33 10.45 15.56 -15.31
CA TRP A 33 10.26 15.35 -13.88
C TRP A 33 11.50 15.87 -13.13
N VAL A 34 11.30 16.78 -12.17
CA VAL A 34 12.41 17.38 -11.41
C VAL A 34 12.29 16.95 -9.96
N CYS A 35 13.40 16.49 -9.38
CA CYS A 35 13.43 16.16 -7.96
C CYS A 35 13.59 17.42 -7.10
N LYS A 36 12.60 17.73 -6.26
CA LYS A 36 12.71 18.74 -5.21
C LYS A 36 12.25 18.17 -3.88
N ASN A 37 13.03 18.37 -2.83
CA ASN A 37 12.73 17.89 -1.46
C ASN A 37 12.34 16.40 -1.39
N GLY A 38 12.95 15.55 -2.23
CA GLY A 38 12.67 14.11 -2.27
C GLY A 38 11.40 13.70 -3.00
N GLN A 39 10.70 14.65 -3.65
CA GLN A 39 9.50 14.40 -4.44
C GLN A 39 9.70 14.79 -5.91
N TRP A 40 9.10 14.02 -6.81
CA TRP A 40 9.07 14.33 -8.23
C TRP A 40 8.03 15.43 -8.48
N GLU A 41 8.50 16.63 -8.80
CA GLU A 41 7.66 17.72 -9.28
C GLU A 41 7.55 17.67 -10.81
N LYS A 42 6.31 17.72 -11.32
CA LYS A 42 6.03 17.77 -12.75
C LYS A 42 6.35 19.18 -13.28
N VAL A 43 7.37 19.31 -14.12
CA VAL A 43 7.68 20.58 -14.81
C VAL A 43 7.28 20.46 -16.28
N GLY A 44 6.18 21.12 -16.65
CA GLY A 44 5.58 21.05 -17.99
C GLY A 44 4.73 19.80 -18.20
N ASN A 45 4.84 19.16 -19.37
CA ASN A 45 4.15 17.91 -19.70
C ASN A 45 5.15 16.83 -20.16
N PRO A 46 5.89 16.18 -19.24
CA PRO A 46 6.75 15.04 -19.58
C PRO A 46 5.92 13.92 -20.23
N SER A 47 6.41 13.41 -21.36
CA SER A 47 5.81 12.27 -22.08
C SER A 47 6.13 10.92 -21.41
N GLU A 48 7.14 10.90 -20.52
CA GLU A 48 7.53 9.71 -19.78
C GLU A 48 6.74 9.59 -18.47
N PRO A 49 6.36 8.35 -18.05
CA PRO A 49 5.72 8.14 -16.78
C PRO A 49 6.62 8.62 -15.63
N MET A 50 6.02 9.04 -14.53
CA MET A 50 6.76 9.43 -13.32
C MET A 50 7.69 8.28 -12.90
N PRO A 51 8.96 8.53 -12.59
CA PRO A 51 9.88 7.47 -12.20
C PRO A 51 9.39 6.73 -10.93
N ASP A 52 9.36 5.39 -10.99
CA ASP A 52 8.89 4.55 -9.88
C ASP A 52 9.83 4.56 -8.66
N LYS A 53 11.06 5.04 -8.83
CA LYS A 53 12.05 5.13 -7.77
C LYS A 53 12.01 6.52 -7.11
N PRO A 54 12.05 6.60 -5.76
CA PRO A 54 12.12 7.86 -5.06
C PRO A 54 13.40 8.62 -5.44
N CYS A 55 13.27 9.93 -5.60
CA CYS A 55 14.36 10.78 -6.05
C CYS A 55 15.12 11.38 -4.85
N GLY A 56 16.37 11.79 -5.06
CA GLY A 56 17.16 12.50 -4.03
C GLY A 56 17.95 11.59 -3.08
N LEU A 57 18.02 10.28 -3.32
CA LEU A 57 18.94 9.39 -2.61
C LEU A 57 20.39 9.73 -3.00
N LYS A 58 21.15 10.31 -2.07
CA LYS A 58 22.60 10.48 -2.23
C LYS A 58 23.24 9.10 -2.12
N SER A 59 23.58 8.52 -3.27
CA SER A 59 24.24 7.23 -3.38
C SER A 59 25.73 7.36 -3.04
N ASP A 60 26.04 7.36 -1.76
CA ASP A 60 27.34 6.90 -1.30
C ASP A 60 27.12 6.16 0.00
N GLN A 61 26.90 4.85 -0.11
CA GLN A 61 27.35 3.78 0.79
C GLN A 61 26.89 2.45 0.19
N ARG A 62 27.81 1.84 -0.57
CA ARG A 62 27.76 0.43 -0.98
C ARG A 62 28.36 -0.39 0.17
N SER A 63 27.77 -1.55 0.43
CA SER A 63 28.29 -2.67 1.24
C SER A 63 27.74 -2.82 2.67
N GLY A 64 26.91 -3.86 2.84
CA GLY A 64 26.98 -4.77 3.99
C GLY A 64 26.31 -4.35 5.29
N LEU A 65 25.28 -5.12 5.67
CA LEU A 65 24.84 -5.43 7.04
C LEU A 65 24.31 -4.28 7.92
N ILE A 66 22.99 -4.35 8.14
CA ILE A 66 22.25 -3.92 9.35
C ILE A 66 22.22 -2.41 9.64
N GLY A 67 20.99 -1.88 9.65
CA GLY A 67 20.63 -0.54 10.12
C GLY A 67 19.28 -0.16 9.52
N THR A 68 18.14 -0.61 10.05
CA THR A 68 17.37 0.13 11.06
C THR A 68 17.67 1.62 11.05
N GLU A 69 17.28 2.32 9.99
CA GLU A 69 16.99 3.74 10.10
C GLU A 69 15.53 3.84 10.53
N SER A 70 15.33 4.35 11.74
CA SER A 70 14.07 4.52 12.44
C SER A 70 13.12 5.45 11.69
N GLN A 71 12.53 5.00 10.59
CA GLN A 71 11.15 5.37 10.31
C GLN A 71 10.35 4.80 11.47
N GLU A 72 9.83 5.66 12.34
CA GLU A 72 8.89 5.23 13.37
C GLU A 72 7.76 4.47 12.69
N ILE A 73 7.76 3.15 12.86
CA ILE A 73 6.70 2.30 12.34
C ILE A 73 5.43 2.71 13.10
N THR A 74 4.58 3.47 12.43
CA THR A 74 3.38 4.05 13.04
C THR A 74 2.33 2.98 13.35
N ASN A 75 2.33 1.87 12.60
CA ASN A 75 1.43 0.76 12.86
C ASN A 75 1.96 -0.07 14.05
N PRO A 76 1.27 -0.07 15.21
CA PRO A 76 1.74 -0.80 16.39
C PRO A 76 1.80 -2.31 16.18
N ALA A 77 0.93 -2.89 15.35
CA ALA A 77 0.96 -4.32 15.04
C ALA A 77 2.19 -4.69 14.19
N SER A 78 2.47 -3.89 13.17
CA SER A 78 3.68 -4.03 12.36
C SER A 78 4.94 -3.89 13.22
N LYS A 79 4.98 -2.88 14.10
CA LYS A 79 6.10 -2.68 15.04
C LYS A 79 6.28 -3.89 15.95
N ASN A 80 5.19 -4.38 16.56
CA ASN A 80 5.23 -5.56 17.42
C ASN A 80 5.73 -6.82 16.68
N CYS A 81 5.32 -7.03 15.43
CA CYS A 81 5.84 -8.14 14.62
C CYS A 81 7.38 -8.09 14.51
N LEU A 82 7.93 -6.93 14.14
CA LEU A 82 9.38 -6.75 13.97
C LEU A 82 10.12 -6.81 15.31
N ASP A 83 9.58 -6.18 16.36
CA ASP A 83 10.17 -6.20 17.72
C ASP A 83 10.24 -7.63 18.30
N LYS A 84 9.36 -8.54 17.84
CA LYS A 84 9.35 -9.96 18.21
C LYS A 84 10.15 -10.85 17.26
N GLY A 85 10.96 -10.26 16.38
CA GLY A 85 11.83 -10.98 15.45
C GLY A 85 11.10 -11.61 14.26
N GLY A 86 9.88 -11.17 13.97
CA GLY A 86 9.17 -11.50 12.74
C GLY A 86 9.58 -10.58 11.57
N SER A 87 9.11 -10.93 10.38
CA SER A 87 9.18 -10.12 9.17
C SER A 87 7.78 -9.86 8.62
N LEU A 88 7.58 -8.73 7.95
CA LEU A 88 6.28 -8.34 7.42
C LEU A 88 6.11 -8.73 5.96
N SER A 89 4.93 -9.23 5.62
CA SER A 89 4.44 -9.45 4.27
C SER A 89 3.03 -8.87 4.18
N PHE A 90 2.61 -8.44 3.00
CA PHE A 90 1.29 -7.82 2.83
C PHE A 90 0.46 -8.57 1.79
N ILE A 91 -0.81 -8.82 2.11
CA ILE A 91 -1.80 -9.40 1.21
C ILE A 91 -2.79 -8.30 0.83
N LYS A 92 -2.98 -8.08 -0.48
CA LYS A 92 -4.02 -7.17 -0.97
C LYS A 92 -5.34 -7.92 -1.12
N GLU A 93 -6.38 -7.41 -0.50
CA GLU A 93 -7.75 -7.87 -0.59
C GLU A 93 -8.63 -6.75 -1.17
N THR A 94 -9.88 -7.08 -1.51
CA THR A 94 -10.82 -6.08 -2.00
C THR A 94 -11.14 -5.06 -0.91
N ALA A 95 -11.23 -5.50 0.34
CA ALA A 95 -11.53 -4.64 1.49
C ALA A 95 -10.32 -3.82 1.99
N GLY A 96 -9.10 -4.13 1.55
CA GLY A 96 -7.91 -3.43 2.02
C GLY A 96 -6.62 -4.24 1.89
N THR A 97 -5.69 -4.03 2.81
CA THR A 97 -4.43 -4.76 2.85
C THR A 97 -4.25 -5.36 4.24
N LEU A 98 -3.96 -6.66 4.30
CA LEU A 98 -3.63 -7.37 5.53
C LEU A 98 -2.12 -7.44 5.71
N GLY A 99 -1.64 -7.19 6.93
CA GLY A 99 -0.27 -7.42 7.33
C GLY A 99 -0.11 -8.83 7.88
N ILE A 100 0.88 -9.57 7.39
CA ILE A 100 1.22 -10.92 7.83
C ILE A 100 2.59 -10.88 8.48
N CYS A 101 2.64 -11.26 9.75
CA CYS A 101 3.86 -11.49 10.50
C CYS A 101 4.37 -12.91 10.25
N LYS A 102 5.54 -13.01 9.62
CA LYS A 102 6.21 -14.28 9.29
C LYS A 102 7.41 -14.51 10.19
N PHE A 103 7.51 -15.69 10.76
CA PHE A 103 8.58 -16.08 11.67
C PHE A 103 9.58 -17.02 10.98
N ASP A 104 10.79 -17.10 11.55
CA ASP A 104 11.89 -17.97 11.10
C ASP A 104 11.58 -19.48 11.19
N ASP A 105 10.73 -19.89 12.13
CA ASP A 105 10.19 -21.25 12.25
C ASP A 105 9.12 -21.60 11.18
N GLY A 106 8.86 -20.65 10.27
CA GLY A 106 7.87 -20.76 9.20
C GLY A 106 6.42 -20.70 9.69
N SER A 107 6.19 -20.27 10.93
CA SER A 107 4.84 -19.90 11.36
C SER A 107 4.47 -18.51 10.87
N GLU A 108 3.18 -18.28 10.69
CA GLU A 108 2.63 -17.02 10.22
C GLU A 108 1.40 -16.63 11.04
N CYS A 109 1.27 -15.35 11.33
CA CYS A 109 0.10 -14.74 11.96
C CYS A 109 -0.31 -13.50 11.17
N GLU A 110 -1.61 -13.18 11.13
CA GLU A 110 -2.02 -11.81 10.79
C GLU A 110 -1.51 -10.87 11.90
N GLU A 111 -0.99 -9.69 11.53
CA GLU A 111 -0.22 -8.84 12.44
C GLU A 111 -1.04 -8.35 13.63
N TRP A 112 -2.32 -8.06 13.44
CA TRP A 112 -3.21 -7.61 14.51
C TRP A 112 -3.65 -8.76 15.41
N GLN A 113 -3.89 -9.95 14.86
CA GLN A 113 -4.10 -11.16 15.65
C GLN A 113 -2.88 -11.48 16.52
N PHE A 114 -1.66 -11.32 15.99
CA PHE A 114 -0.44 -11.48 16.77
C PHE A 114 -0.30 -10.40 17.85
N TYR A 115 -0.59 -9.14 17.51
CA TYR A 115 -0.57 -8.01 18.45
C TYR A 115 -1.53 -8.20 19.63
N ARG A 116 -2.72 -8.76 19.38
CA ARG A 116 -3.73 -9.07 20.41
C ARG A 116 -3.55 -10.43 21.09
N GLU A 117 -2.46 -11.15 20.80
CA GLU A 117 -2.16 -12.49 21.30
C GLU A 117 -3.19 -13.58 20.94
N GLU A 118 -4.04 -13.33 19.94
CA GLU A 118 -4.99 -14.29 19.35
C GLU A 118 -4.26 -15.33 18.47
N CYS A 119 -3.06 -14.97 17.99
CA CYS A 119 -2.14 -15.83 17.27
C CYS A 119 -0.75 -15.77 17.91
N LYS A 120 -0.02 -16.89 17.96
CA LYS A 120 1.32 -16.97 18.56
C LYS A 120 2.33 -17.58 17.59
N LYS A 121 3.60 -17.14 17.70
CA LYS A 121 4.73 -17.77 17.00
C LYS A 121 4.75 -19.28 17.31
N GLY A 122 4.96 -20.08 16.27
CA GLY A 122 4.98 -21.54 16.32
C GLY A 122 3.60 -22.21 16.23
N GLN A 123 2.50 -21.46 16.24
CA GLN A 123 1.14 -22.03 16.30
C GLN A 123 0.58 -22.42 14.94
N PHE A 124 0.70 -21.56 13.93
CA PHE A 124 0.08 -21.76 12.62
C PHE A 124 1.09 -21.62 11.49
N LYS A 125 1.04 -22.51 10.50
CA LYS A 125 1.91 -22.43 9.31
C LYS A 125 1.44 -21.41 8.28
N ASN A 126 0.15 -21.08 8.28
CA ASN A 126 -0.42 -20.04 7.45
C ASN A 126 -1.27 -19.15 8.35
N ALA A 127 -1.19 -17.84 8.14
CA ALA A 127 -1.99 -16.88 8.88
C ALA A 127 -3.49 -17.10 8.61
N ASP A 128 -4.31 -16.95 9.65
CA ASP A 128 -5.76 -16.85 9.50
C ASP A 128 -6.12 -15.45 9.02
N THR A 129 -6.43 -15.30 7.74
CA THR A 129 -6.79 -14.02 7.14
C THR A 129 -8.24 -13.63 7.41
N SER A 130 -8.95 -14.36 8.26
CA SER A 130 -10.35 -14.07 8.56
C SER A 130 -10.47 -12.80 9.41
N HIS A 131 -11.21 -11.82 8.92
CA HIS A 131 -11.46 -10.57 9.64
C HIS A 131 -12.93 -10.14 9.51
N PRO A 132 -13.37 -9.12 10.28
CA PRO A 132 -14.74 -8.63 10.20
C PRO A 132 -15.07 -8.00 8.84
N TYR A 133 -16.22 -8.37 8.30
CA TYR A 133 -16.90 -7.73 7.17
C TYR A 133 -18.28 -7.28 7.64
N LYS A 134 -18.59 -5.99 7.46
CA LYS A 134 -19.90 -5.42 7.82
C LYS A 134 -20.67 -5.08 6.56
N GLY A 135 -21.92 -5.55 6.47
CA GLY A 135 -22.75 -5.28 5.30
C GLY A 135 -24.14 -5.86 5.39
N VAL A 136 -24.94 -5.59 4.37
CA VAL A 136 -26.30 -6.11 4.24
C VAL A 136 -26.27 -7.39 3.42
N ILE A 137 -27.00 -8.42 3.90
CA ILE A 137 -27.13 -9.68 3.18
C ILE A 137 -28.18 -9.57 2.08
N SER A 138 -27.86 -10.11 0.92
CA SER A 138 -28.81 -10.35 -0.17
C SER A 138 -28.67 -11.77 -0.69
N GLN A 139 -29.68 -12.24 -1.44
CA GLN A 139 -29.70 -13.58 -2.01
C GLN A 139 -30.06 -13.50 -3.49
N LYS A 140 -29.32 -14.23 -4.34
CA LYS A 140 -29.62 -14.41 -5.76
C LYS A 140 -29.60 -15.90 -6.07
N GLY A 141 -30.76 -16.48 -6.40
CA GLY A 141 -30.90 -17.93 -6.51
C GLY A 141 -30.54 -18.63 -5.19
N THR A 142 -29.57 -19.53 -5.23
CA THR A 142 -29.10 -20.28 -4.05
C THR A 142 -27.93 -19.61 -3.31
N ASP A 143 -27.35 -18.58 -3.90
CA ASP A 143 -26.14 -17.92 -3.39
C ASP A 143 -26.49 -16.69 -2.54
N PHE A 144 -25.71 -16.50 -1.48
CA PHE A 144 -25.79 -15.32 -0.62
C PHE A 144 -24.67 -14.35 -0.95
N TYR A 145 -24.97 -13.07 -0.81
CA TYR A 145 -24.03 -11.99 -1.02
C TYR A 145 -24.03 -11.06 0.17
N LEU A 146 -22.87 -10.51 0.50
CA LEU A 146 -22.74 -9.39 1.43
C LEU A 146 -22.40 -8.14 0.62
N LYS A 147 -23.20 -7.08 0.79
CA LYS A 147 -22.88 -5.76 0.25
C LYS A 147 -22.39 -4.86 1.37
N ASP A 148 -21.14 -4.45 1.32
CA ASP A 148 -20.54 -3.58 2.32
C ASP A 148 -21.01 -2.11 2.18
N GLU A 149 -20.56 -1.26 3.10
CA GLU A 149 -20.90 0.17 3.13
C GLU A 149 -20.34 0.97 1.94
N THR A 150 -19.28 0.48 1.30
CA THR A 150 -18.71 1.07 0.07
C THR A 150 -19.53 0.70 -1.17
N GLY A 151 -20.48 -0.25 -1.02
CA GLY A 151 -21.29 -0.79 -2.09
C GLY A 151 -20.64 -1.98 -2.81
N THR A 152 -19.51 -2.48 -2.33
CA THR A 152 -18.86 -3.68 -2.87
C THR A 152 -19.68 -4.90 -2.50
N GLU A 153 -20.00 -5.72 -3.50
CA GLU A 153 -20.76 -6.95 -3.33
C GLU A 153 -19.81 -8.17 -3.35
N TYR A 154 -19.91 -9.01 -2.33
CA TYR A 154 -19.11 -10.22 -2.15
C TYR A 154 -20.00 -11.45 -2.22
N LEU A 155 -19.53 -12.51 -2.90
CA LEU A 155 -20.16 -13.82 -2.86
C LEU A 155 -19.77 -14.55 -1.56
N LEU A 156 -20.75 -15.05 -0.82
CA LEU A 156 -20.51 -15.83 0.40
C LEU A 156 -20.44 -17.33 0.08
N LYS A 157 -19.35 -17.96 0.50
CA LYS A 157 -19.19 -19.42 0.56
C LYS A 157 -19.33 -19.88 2.00
N LEU A 158 -20.19 -20.88 2.20
CA LEU A 158 -20.49 -21.42 3.52
C LEU A 158 -19.69 -22.69 3.78
N PRO A 159 -19.16 -22.91 4.98
CA PRO A 159 -18.44 -24.12 5.33
C PRO A 159 -19.42 -25.30 5.37
N SER A 160 -19.01 -26.44 4.81
CA SER A 160 -19.86 -27.64 4.73
C SER A 160 -20.37 -28.12 6.09
N SER A 161 -19.56 -27.96 7.15
CA SER A 161 -19.87 -28.41 8.51
C SER A 161 -21.04 -27.65 9.16
N GLN A 162 -21.19 -26.35 8.89
CA GLN A 162 -22.19 -25.47 9.54
C GLN A 162 -23.20 -24.89 8.55
N ASN A 163 -23.18 -25.39 7.29
CA ASN A 163 -23.95 -24.85 6.19
C ASN A 163 -25.44 -24.65 6.55
N LYS A 164 -26.10 -25.64 7.16
CA LYS A 164 -27.53 -25.56 7.52
C LYS A 164 -27.82 -24.42 8.49
N GLU A 165 -27.01 -24.26 9.53
CA GLU A 165 -27.16 -23.22 10.56
C GLU A 165 -26.89 -21.83 9.97
N TYR A 166 -25.78 -21.69 9.25
CA TYR A 166 -25.39 -20.42 8.65
C TYR A 166 -26.39 -19.96 7.59
N ARG A 167 -26.93 -20.88 6.78
CA ARG A 167 -28.03 -20.55 5.85
C ARG A 167 -29.27 -20.06 6.58
N ALA A 168 -29.68 -20.72 7.66
CA ALA A 168 -30.86 -20.29 8.44
C ALA A 168 -30.67 -18.86 8.98
N ARG A 169 -29.47 -18.55 9.51
CA ARG A 169 -29.14 -17.20 9.99
C ARG A 169 -29.04 -16.17 8.86
N LEU A 170 -28.50 -16.51 7.69
CA LEU A 170 -28.47 -15.58 6.55
C LEU A 170 -29.89 -15.29 6.05
N VAL A 171 -30.75 -16.31 5.95
CA VAL A 171 -32.15 -16.14 5.54
C VAL A 171 -32.91 -15.22 6.50
N SER A 172 -32.73 -15.37 7.82
CA SER A 172 -33.40 -14.48 8.77
C SER A 172 -32.98 -13.01 8.64
N ASN A 173 -31.75 -12.75 8.18
CA ASN A 173 -31.25 -11.39 7.96
C ASN A 173 -31.72 -10.75 6.64
N LEU A 174 -32.22 -11.53 5.67
CA LEU A 174 -32.76 -10.99 4.42
C LEU A 174 -33.99 -10.11 4.65
N SER A 175 -34.82 -10.46 5.63
CA SER A 175 -36.07 -9.74 5.93
C SER A 175 -35.82 -8.41 6.63
N ASN A 176 -34.78 -8.33 7.47
CA ASN A 176 -34.52 -7.17 8.31
C ASN A 176 -33.79 -6.05 7.57
N ARG A 177 -33.05 -6.38 6.49
CA ARG A 177 -32.15 -5.46 5.75
C ARG A 177 -31.16 -4.70 6.64
N GLU A 178 -30.94 -5.18 7.86
CA GLU A 178 -29.94 -4.62 8.76
C GLU A 178 -28.55 -5.07 8.32
N ALA A 179 -27.57 -4.20 8.56
CA ALA A 179 -26.18 -4.58 8.41
C ALA A 179 -25.80 -5.57 9.53
N ILE A 180 -25.18 -6.68 9.14
CA ILE A 180 -24.57 -7.64 10.06
C ILE A 180 -23.05 -7.58 9.93
N THR A 181 -22.37 -8.08 10.95
CA THR A 181 -20.92 -8.30 10.91
C THR A 181 -20.65 -9.80 10.87
N ILE A 182 -19.91 -10.24 9.86
CA ILE A 182 -19.42 -11.62 9.74
C ILE A 182 -17.90 -11.64 9.87
N ILE A 183 -17.35 -12.76 10.33
CA ILE A 183 -15.92 -13.04 10.22
C ILE A 183 -15.74 -13.95 9.01
N ALA A 184 -14.94 -13.51 8.04
CA ALA A 184 -14.71 -14.24 6.80
C ALA A 184 -13.32 -13.96 6.24
N ALA A 185 -12.84 -14.83 5.35
CA ALA A 185 -11.60 -14.63 4.61
C ALA A 185 -11.89 -14.52 3.10
N GLU A 186 -11.27 -13.56 2.41
CA GLU A 186 -11.37 -13.44 0.96
C GLU A 186 -10.40 -14.41 0.28
N GLN A 187 -10.93 -15.38 -0.48
CA GLN A 187 -10.10 -16.41 -1.10
C GLN A 187 -10.54 -16.74 -2.54
N PRO A 188 -9.63 -16.63 -3.53
CA PRO A 188 -8.30 -16.01 -3.43
C PRO A 188 -8.41 -14.49 -3.17
N PRO A 189 -7.32 -13.80 -2.79
CA PRO A 189 -7.34 -12.36 -2.60
C PRO A 189 -7.80 -11.60 -3.87
N LEU A 190 -8.54 -10.50 -3.70
CA LEU A 190 -9.17 -9.69 -4.77
C LEU A 190 -10.27 -10.40 -5.59
N SER A 191 -10.74 -11.57 -5.16
CA SER A 191 -11.80 -12.33 -5.87
C SER A 191 -13.23 -11.89 -5.56
N LYS A 192 -13.43 -11.16 -4.46
CA LYS A 192 -14.73 -10.87 -3.84
C LYS A 192 -15.50 -12.14 -3.41
N ILE A 193 -14.79 -13.24 -3.16
CA ILE A 193 -15.37 -14.48 -2.64
C ILE A 193 -14.97 -14.61 -1.17
N LEU A 194 -15.94 -14.48 -0.27
CA LEU A 194 -15.75 -14.58 1.17
C LEU A 194 -16.14 -15.97 1.66
N PHE A 195 -15.20 -16.65 2.31
CA PHE A 195 -15.47 -17.89 3.03
C PHE A 195 -15.88 -17.55 4.45
N LEU A 196 -17.16 -17.77 4.76
CA LEU A 196 -17.75 -17.44 6.05
C LEU A 196 -17.16 -18.36 7.14
N LYS A 197 -16.59 -17.74 8.18
CA LYS A 197 -16.06 -18.46 9.34
C LYS A 197 -17.04 -18.46 10.51
N SER A 198 -17.59 -17.28 10.83
CA SER A 198 -18.58 -17.11 11.89
C SER A 198 -19.33 -15.79 11.74
N PHE A 199 -20.35 -15.59 12.56
CA PHE A 199 -21.00 -14.30 12.75
C PHE A 199 -20.38 -13.64 13.98
N GLN A 200 -20.14 -12.33 13.90
CA GLN A 200 -19.76 -11.58 15.10
C GLN A 200 -21.04 -11.25 15.86
N GLU A 201 -21.18 -11.74 17.09
CA GLU A 201 -22.32 -11.41 17.94
C GLU A 201 -22.30 -9.90 18.28
N LYS A 202 -23.49 -9.30 18.38
CA LYS A 202 -23.68 -7.88 18.72
C LYS A 202 -23.38 -7.62 20.19
#